data_AF-A0A437K792-F1
#
_entry.id   AF-A0A437K792-F1
#
_cell.length_a   1.000
_cell.length_b   1.000
_cell.length_c   1.000
_cell.angle_alpha   90.00
_cell.angle_beta   90.00
_cell.angle_gamma   90.00
#
_symmetry.space_group_name_H-M   'P 1'
#
loop_
_entity.id
_entity.type
_entity.pdbx_description
1 polymer ?
#
loop_
_entity_poly.entity_id
_entity_poly.type
_entity_poly.pdbx_seq_one_letter_code
_entity_poly.pdbx_strand_id
1 'polypeptide(L)'
;MGKVLVCCEKPIQMNQLVAPFPHKKVGDHILVEPCKTFPDSAVFISAVGHILELYNPGDYDESLKSWNIKDLPIVPRTFKLKVIPSKNRSLQTFRKFLKDPSIK
;
A
#
# COMPACT_ATOMS: atom_id res chain seq x y z
N MET A 1 -19.44 6.99 -14.47
CA MET A 1 -18.03 6.67 -14.71
C MET A 1 -17.32 7.09 -13.41
N GLY A 2 -16.39 6.29 -12.88
CA GLY A 2 -15.95 6.38 -11.47
C GLY A 2 -14.60 7.10 -11.35
N LYS A 3 -14.30 7.63 -10.17
CA LYS A 3 -12.97 8.21 -9.87
C LYS A 3 -11.90 7.16 -10.11
N VAL A 4 -10.78 7.56 -10.69
CA VAL A 4 -9.63 6.66 -10.88
C VAL A 4 -8.77 6.67 -9.62
N LEU A 5 -8.34 5.50 -9.14
CA LEU A 5 -7.33 5.39 -8.09
C LEU A 5 -5.96 5.02 -8.68
N VAL A 6 -4.96 5.85 -8.41
CA VAL A 6 -3.58 5.62 -8.82
C VAL A 6 -2.72 5.30 -7.59
N CYS A 7 -2.18 4.09 -7.55
CA CYS A 7 -1.34 3.60 -6.48
C CYS A 7 0.15 3.74 -6.86
N CYS A 8 0.89 4.55 -6.11
CA CYS A 8 2.32 4.77 -6.31
C CYS A 8 3.14 4.05 -5.24
N GLU A 9 4.40 3.72 -5.54
CA GLU A 9 5.31 3.12 -4.55
C GLU A 9 5.88 4.19 -3.61
N LYS A 10 6.40 5.29 -4.18
CA LYS A 10 7.02 6.39 -3.43
C LYS A 10 6.23 7.70 -3.54
N PRO A 11 6.29 8.56 -2.50
CA PRO A 11 5.73 9.91 -2.56
C PRO A 11 6.31 10.76 -3.69
N ILE A 12 7.61 10.62 -3.99
CA ILE A 12 8.24 11.43 -5.05
C ILE A 12 7.69 11.07 -6.44
N GLN A 13 7.51 9.78 -6.71
CA GLN A 13 6.87 9.27 -7.93
C GLN A 13 5.45 9.82 -8.05
N MET A 14 4.68 9.77 -6.96
CA MET A 14 3.32 10.30 -6.92
C MET A 14 3.27 11.79 -7.29
N ASN A 15 4.14 12.61 -6.70
CA ASN A 15 4.20 14.05 -6.99
C ASN A 15 4.57 14.32 -8.46
N GLN A 16 5.51 13.55 -9.02
CA GLN A 16 5.91 13.70 -10.42
C GLN A 16 4.79 13.33 -11.40
N LEU A 17 4.03 12.27 -11.09
CA LEU A 17 2.91 11.85 -11.93
C LEU A 17 1.75 12.85 -11.89
N VAL A 18 1.54 13.54 -10.77
CA VAL A 18 0.44 14.48 -10.59
C VAL A 18 0.79 15.89 -11.11
N ALA A 19 2.07 16.24 -11.18
CA ALA A 19 2.55 17.56 -11.63
C ALA A 19 1.89 18.15 -12.90
N PRO A 20 1.59 17.39 -13.98
CA PRO A 20 0.97 17.97 -15.18
C PRO A 20 -0.55 18.22 -15.06
N PHE A 21 -1.19 17.82 -13.95
CA PHE A 21 -2.64 17.93 -13.76
C PHE A 21 -3.03 19.00 -12.73
N PRO A 22 -4.22 19.62 -12.82
CA PRO A 22 -4.76 20.43 -11.74
C PRO A 22 -5.03 19.55 -10.51
N HIS A 23 -4.36 19.83 -9.40
CA HIS A 23 -4.37 18.94 -8.24
C HIS A 23 -4.29 19.65 -6.90
N LYS A 24 -4.80 18.97 -5.86
CA LYS A 24 -4.76 19.42 -4.46
C LYS A 24 -4.29 18.29 -3.55
N LYS A 25 -3.25 18.56 -2.76
CA LYS A 25 -2.79 17.64 -1.72
C LYS A 25 -3.72 17.71 -0.50
N VAL A 26 -4.22 16.54 -0.07
CA VAL A 26 -5.11 16.41 1.09
C VAL A 26 -4.52 15.36 2.02
N GLY A 27 -3.75 15.82 3.02
CA GLY A 27 -3.07 14.92 3.95
C GLY A 27 -2.06 14.01 3.25
N ASP A 28 -2.41 12.73 3.16
CA ASP A 28 -1.59 11.61 2.66
C ASP A 28 -1.89 11.18 1.21
N HIS A 29 -2.84 11.85 0.55
CA HIS A 29 -3.21 11.59 -0.83
C HIS A 29 -3.32 12.89 -1.63
N ILE A 30 -3.37 12.77 -2.95
CA ILE A 30 -3.56 13.90 -3.86
C ILE A 30 -4.83 13.67 -4.67
N LEU A 31 -5.66 14.71 -4.75
CA LEU A 31 -6.84 14.74 -5.60
C LEU A 31 -6.49 15.49 -6.88
N VAL A 32 -6.75 14.86 -8.02
CA VAL A 32 -6.65 15.47 -9.34
C VAL A 32 -8.06 15.83 -9.80
N GLU A 33 -8.26 17.09 -10.17
CA GLU A 33 -9.55 17.59 -10.65
C GLU A 33 -9.92 16.99 -12.02
N PRO A 34 -11.20 16.99 -12.40
CA PRO A 34 -11.64 16.58 -13.73
C PRO A 34 -10.82 17.22 -14.85
N CYS A 35 -10.25 16.39 -15.72
CA CYS A 35 -9.49 16.83 -16.88
C CYS A 35 -9.65 15.84 -18.04
N LYS A 36 -9.04 16.14 -19.20
CA LYS A 36 -9.11 15.27 -20.39
C LYS A 36 -8.70 13.83 -20.11
N THR A 37 -7.72 13.61 -19.23
CA THR A 37 -7.21 12.28 -18.86
C THR A 37 -8.04 11.62 -17.77
N PHE A 38 -8.56 12.40 -16.83
CA PHE A 38 -9.37 11.92 -15.70
C PHE A 38 -10.73 12.64 -15.70
N PRO A 39 -11.69 12.25 -16.56
CA PRO A 39 -12.97 12.96 -16.67
C PRO A 39 -13.76 13.00 -15.36
N ASP A 40 -13.69 11.94 -14.55
CA ASP A 40 -14.38 11.83 -13.27
C ASP A 40 -13.46 12.11 -12.07
N SER A 41 -12.36 12.84 -12.25
CA SER A 41 -11.30 13.05 -11.24
C SER A 41 -10.47 11.80 -10.92
N ALA A 42 -9.33 11.99 -10.24
CA ALA A 42 -8.49 10.89 -9.79
C ALA A 42 -7.95 11.11 -8.37
N VAL A 43 -7.68 10.01 -7.68
CA VAL A 43 -7.05 9.99 -6.36
C VAL A 43 -5.71 9.29 -6.48
N PHE A 44 -4.65 9.93 -6.00
CA PHE A 44 -3.31 9.40 -5.99
C PHE A 44 -2.88 9.11 -4.54
N ILE A 45 -2.42 7.88 -4.29
CA ILE A 45 -1.91 7.44 -2.99
C ILE A 45 -0.52 6.83 -3.13
N SER A 46 0.27 6.80 -2.06
CA SER A 46 1.61 6.20 -2.07
C SER A 46 1.82 5.20 -0.93
N ALA A 47 2.46 4.07 -1.23
CA ALA A 47 2.75 3.02 -0.26
C ALA A 47 3.88 3.39 0.72
N VAL A 48 4.80 4.24 0.28
CA VAL A 48 6.04 4.61 0.99
C VAL A 48 6.91 3.38 1.21
N GLY A 49 7.21 2.66 0.13
CA GLY A 49 7.88 1.36 0.16
C GLY A 49 6.92 0.21 0.40
N HIS A 50 7.46 -0.92 0.87
CA HIS A 50 6.62 -2.07 1.24
C HIS A 50 5.74 -1.73 2.45
N ILE A 51 4.46 -2.08 2.36
CA ILE A 51 3.47 -1.95 3.46
C ILE A 51 3.40 -3.25 4.27
N LEU A 52 3.63 -4.38 3.59
CA LEU A 52 3.57 -5.72 4.15
C LEU A 52 4.95 -6.37 4.12
N GLU A 53 5.21 -7.22 5.10
CA GLU A 53 6.40 -8.07 5.19
C GLU A 53 5.99 -9.52 5.44
N LEU A 54 6.89 -10.46 5.16
CA LEU A 54 6.67 -11.86 5.48
C LEU A 54 6.59 -12.05 7.00
N TYR A 55 5.79 -13.02 7.42
CA TYR A 55 5.89 -13.57 8.76
C TYR A 55 7.28 -14.20 8.93
N ASN A 56 7.91 -13.96 10.07
CA ASN A 56 9.11 -14.66 10.50
C ASN A 56 8.74 -16.09 10.98
N PRO A 57 9.70 -17.03 11.03
CA PRO A 57 9.47 -18.36 11.59
C PRO A 57 8.74 -18.35 12.94
N GLY A 58 9.17 -17.49 13.86
CA GLY A 58 8.56 -17.32 15.18
C GLY A 58 7.12 -16.76 15.18
N ASP A 59 6.66 -16.17 14.08
CA ASP A 59 5.27 -15.72 13.92
C ASP A 59 4.36 -16.88 13.46
N TYR A 60 4.93 -17.95 12.88
CA TYR A 60 4.19 -19.17 12.53
C TYR A 60 4.10 -20.13 13.71
N ASP A 61 5.21 -20.29 14.44
CA ASP A 61 5.33 -21.18 15.59
C ASP A 61 6.31 -20.57 16.58
N GLU A 62 5.90 -20.39 17.84
CA GLU A 62 6.75 -19.78 18.86
C GLU A 62 8.03 -20.59 19.14
N SER A 63 8.01 -21.90 18.93
CA SER A 63 9.19 -22.76 19.08
C SER A 63 10.30 -22.39 18.09
N LEU A 64 9.94 -21.83 16.92
CA LEU A 64 10.87 -21.38 15.88
C LEU A 64 11.43 -19.98 16.13
N LYS A 65 11.13 -19.35 17.28
CA LYS A 65 11.83 -18.12 17.72
C LYS A 65 13.30 -18.41 18.04
N SER A 66 13.61 -19.63 18.53
CA SER A 66 14.98 -20.10 18.72
C SER A 66 15.40 -20.98 17.54
N TRP A 67 16.63 -20.82 17.06
CA TRP A 67 17.09 -21.52 15.87
C TRP A 67 17.86 -22.79 16.26
N ASN A 68 17.44 -23.95 15.74
CA ASN A 68 18.19 -25.19 15.83
C ASN A 68 18.44 -25.77 14.44
N ILE A 69 19.59 -26.43 14.25
CA ILE A 69 19.96 -27.06 12.98
C ILE A 69 18.93 -28.12 12.56
N LYS A 70 18.31 -28.82 13.52
CA LYS A 70 17.32 -29.88 13.27
C LYS A 70 16.01 -29.35 12.64
N ASP A 71 15.70 -28.08 12.87
CA ASP A 71 14.46 -27.46 12.39
C ASP A 71 14.66 -26.83 11.00
N LEU A 72 15.88 -26.87 10.46
CA LEU A 72 16.22 -26.32 9.16
C LEU A 72 16.09 -27.39 8.05
N PRO A 73 15.61 -26.99 6.86
CA PRO A 73 15.13 -25.67 6.50
C PRO A 73 13.70 -25.39 7.01
N ILE A 74 13.47 -24.16 7.47
CA ILE A 74 12.13 -23.72 7.87
C ILE A 74 11.38 -23.26 6.62
N VAL A 75 10.41 -24.05 6.16
CA VAL A 75 9.57 -23.74 5.00
C VAL A 75 8.09 -23.76 5.42
N PRO A 76 7.41 -22.61 5.51
CA PRO A 76 6.00 -22.57 5.84
C PRO A 76 5.16 -23.29 4.78
N ARG A 77 4.11 -24.01 5.20
CA ARG A 77 3.11 -24.58 4.27
C ARG A 77 2.41 -23.51 3.43
N THR A 78 2.24 -22.33 4.01
CA THR A 78 1.64 -21.18 3.34
C THR A 78 2.33 -19.92 3.83
N PHE A 79 2.82 -19.10 2.89
CA PHE A 79 3.42 -17.81 3.21
C PHE A 79 2.33 -16.84 3.68
N LYS A 80 2.55 -16.24 4.85
CA LYS A 80 1.70 -15.20 5.44
C LYS A 80 2.42 -13.86 5.42
N LEU A 81 1.64 -12.80 5.30
CA LEU A 81 2.11 -11.41 5.28
C LEU A 81 1.52 -10.63 6.45
N LYS A 82 2.35 -9.89 7.17
CA LYS A 82 1.92 -8.95 8.23
C LYS A 82 2.20 -7.52 7.81
N VAL A 83 1.49 -6.60 8.44
CA VAL A 83 1.68 -5.17 8.22
C VAL A 83 2.95 -4.73 8.94
N ILE A 84 3.81 -4.00 8.25
CA ILE A 84 4.96 -3.36 8.87
C ILE A 84 4.41 -2.29 9.84
N PRO A 85 4.74 -2.31 11.15
CA PRO A 85 4.08 -1.46 12.15
C PRO A 85 4.10 0.04 11.81
N SER A 86 5.20 0.53 11.23
CA SER A 86 5.36 1.93 10.81
C SER A 86 4.53 2.32 9.58
N LYS A 87 3.96 1.34 8.87
CA LYS A 87 3.19 1.51 7.62
C LYS A 87 1.68 1.36 7.81
N ASN A 88 1.22 1.22 9.06
CA ASN A 88 -0.20 1.14 9.37
C ASN A 88 -1.01 2.31 8.79
N ARG A 89 -0.48 3.54 8.84
CA ARG A 89 -1.16 4.71 8.26
C ARG A 89 -1.38 4.53 6.75
N SER A 90 -0.33 4.22 5.99
CA SER A 90 -0.42 3.96 4.55
C SER A 90 -1.44 2.86 4.24
N LEU A 91 -1.42 1.76 5.00
CA LEU A 91 -2.40 0.68 4.80
C LEU A 91 -3.84 1.15 5.00
N GLN A 92 -4.12 2.00 5.99
CA GLN A 92 -5.46 2.52 6.19
C GLN A 92 -5.90 3.46 5.05
N THR A 93 -4.98 4.26 4.51
CA THR A 93 -5.23 5.08 3.31
C THR A 93 -5.61 4.19 2.12
N PHE A 94 -4.84 3.14 1.87
CA PHE A 94 -5.15 2.17 0.81
C PHE A 94 -6.51 1.50 1.05
N ARG A 95 -6.78 1.01 2.26
CA ARG A 95 -8.06 0.38 2.61
C ARG A 95 -9.24 1.33 2.43
N LYS A 96 -9.08 2.61 2.77
CA LYS A 96 -10.11 3.63 2.58
C LYS A 96 -10.48 3.78 1.11
N PHE A 97 -9.49 3.99 0.24
CA PHE A 97 -9.75 4.27 -1.17
C PHE A 97 -10.06 3.02 -2.00
N LEU A 98 -9.48 1.86 -1.67
CA LEU A 98 -9.81 0.59 -2.33
C LEU A 98 -11.26 0.13 -2.05
N LYS A 99 -11.86 0.60 -0.95
CA LYS A 99 -13.24 0.29 -0.57
C LYS A 99 -14.21 1.42 -0.90
N ASP A 100 -13.73 2.52 -1.47
CA ASP A 100 -14.57 3.66 -1.81
C ASP A 100 -15.42 3.32 -3.05
N PRO A 101 -16.76 3.29 -2.96
CA PRO A 101 -17.62 2.94 -4.08
C PRO A 101 -17.61 3.98 -5.21
N SER A 102 -17.09 5.20 -4.93
CA SER A 102 -16.90 6.23 -5.96
C SER A 102 -15.68 5.97 -6.83
N ILE A 103 -14.77 5.09 -6.40
CA ILE A 103 -13.59 4.65 -7.14
C ILE A 103 -13.94 3.38 -7.92
N LYS A 104 -13.59 3.34 -9.21
CA LYS A 104 -13.81 2.18 -10.09
C LYS A 104 -12.52 1.48 -10.49
#